data_AF-A0A4R2R3A1-F1
#
_entry.id   AF-A0A4R2R3A1-F1
#
_cell.length_a   1.000
_cell.length_b   1.000
_cell.length_c   1.000
_cell.angle_alpha   90.00
_cell.angle_beta   90.00
_cell.angle_gamma   90.00
#
_symmetry.space_group_name_H-M   'P 1'
#
loop_
_entity.id
_entity.type
_entity.pdbx_description
1 polymer ?
#
loop_
_entity_poly.entity_id
_entity_poly.type
_entity_poly.pdbx_seq_one_letter_code
_entity_poly.pdbx_strand_id
1 'polypeptide(L)'
;MVARPSREAVARWNEAYAEQTAALFAAMRAASGDVAAVRRLAGSYHSLAEAWRVLSADLAAPLWARHAASVAAEEFHLRAHVERLRADAIRQ
;
A
#
# COMPACT_ATOMS: atom_id res chain seq x y z
N MET A 1 -1.65 -6.14 -30.11
CA MET A 1 -1.95 -4.77 -29.64
C MET A 1 -1.99 -4.81 -28.13
N VAL A 2 -1.01 -4.22 -27.44
CA VAL A 2 -0.97 -4.19 -25.96
C VAL A 2 -2.09 -3.24 -25.52
N ALA A 3 -3.11 -3.78 -24.86
CA ALA A 3 -4.15 -2.94 -24.29
C ALA A 3 -3.53 -2.08 -23.17
N ARG A 4 -3.91 -0.81 -23.09
CA ARG A 4 -3.36 0.11 -22.09
C ARG A 4 -3.95 -0.25 -20.72
N PRO A 5 -3.16 -0.19 -19.62
CA PRO A 5 -3.71 -0.39 -18.29
C PRO A 5 -4.89 0.54 -18.01
N SER A 6 -5.84 0.09 -17.20
CA SER A 6 -6.99 0.92 -16.83
C SER A 6 -6.49 2.24 -16.22
N ARG A 7 -6.79 3.38 -16.85
CA ARG A 7 -6.37 4.71 -16.38
C ARG A 7 -6.83 4.98 -14.95
N GLU A 8 -8.02 4.47 -14.61
CA GLU A 8 -8.58 4.57 -13.26
C GLU A 8 -7.76 3.76 -12.26
N ALA A 9 -7.38 2.52 -12.60
CA ALA A 9 -6.58 1.68 -11.71
C ALA A 9 -5.20 2.32 -11.42
N VAL A 10 -4.58 2.91 -12.44
CA VAL A 10 -3.32 3.66 -12.29
C VAL A 10 -3.50 4.91 -11.43
N ALA A 11 -4.59 5.67 -11.62
CA ALA A 11 -4.87 6.85 -10.81
C ALA A 11 -5.07 6.49 -9.33
N ARG A 12 -5.87 5.45 -9.03
CA ARG A 12 -6.07 4.95 -7.67
C ARG A 12 -4.77 4.45 -7.04
N TRP A 13 -3.92 3.79 -7.83
CA TRP A 13 -2.61 3.38 -7.36
C TRP A 13 -1.72 4.57 -7.01
N ASN A 14 -1.69 5.62 -7.85
CA ASN A 14 -0.92 6.83 -7.58
C ASN A 14 -1.38 7.54 -6.29
N GLU A 15 -2.69 7.66 -6.10
CA GLU A 15 -3.26 8.25 -4.88
C GLU A 15 -2.90 7.44 -3.63
N ALA A 16 -3.04 6.11 -3.69
CA ALA A 16 -2.66 5.23 -2.58
C ALA A 16 -1.16 5.30 -2.27
N TYR A 17 -0.31 5.37 -3.30
CA TYR A 17 1.13 5.49 -3.13
C TYR A 17 1.54 6.83 -2.50
N ALA A 18 0.90 7.92 -2.93
CA ALA A 18 1.11 9.24 -2.36
C ALA A 18 0.70 9.29 -0.88
N GLU A 19 -0.46 8.74 -0.53
CA GLU A 19 -0.91 8.67 0.86
C GLU A 19 0.00 7.79 1.72
N GLN A 20 0.43 6.62 1.21
CA GLN A 20 1.36 5.75 1.93
C GLN A 20 2.70 6.44 2.19
N THR A 21 3.21 7.17 1.21
CA THR A 21 4.44 7.95 1.34
C THR A 21 4.28 9.06 2.39
N ALA A 22 3.16 9.80 2.35
CA ALA A 22 2.85 10.84 3.32
C ALA A 22 2.72 10.28 4.75
N ALA A 23 2.01 9.16 4.91
CA ALA A 23 1.82 8.48 6.19
C ALA A 23 3.13 7.93 6.75
N LEU A 24 4.01 7.38 5.90
CA LEU A 24 5.33 6.90 6.29
C LEU A 24 6.16 8.04 6.90
N PHE A 25 6.24 9.16 6.19
CA PHE A 25 6.97 10.32 6.67
C PHE A 25 6.35 10.93 7.92
N ALA A 26 5.02 10.92 8.05
CA ALA A 26 4.35 11.36 9.26
C ALA A 26 4.72 10.45 10.45
N ALA A 27 4.65 9.13 10.29
CA ALA A 27 5.02 8.17 11.33
C ALA A 27 6.50 8.23 11.73
N MET A 28 7.40 8.51 10.78
CA MET A 28 8.83 8.71 11.07
C MET A 28 9.11 9.96 11.91
N ARG A 29 8.28 11.00 11.79
CA ARG A 29 8.42 12.26 12.53
C ARG A 29 7.58 12.31 13.81
N ALA A 30 6.67 11.37 13.99
CA ALA A 30 5.76 11.36 15.12
C ALA A 30 6.51 11.10 16.43
N ALA A 31 5.98 11.64 17.53
CA ALA A 31 6.52 11.37 18.85
C ALA A 31 6.44 9.87 19.17
N SER A 32 7.40 9.36 19.95
CA SER A 32 7.34 8.00 20.47
C SER A 32 6.00 7.77 21.17
N GLY A 33 5.22 6.79 20.70
CA GLY A 33 3.91 6.47 21.23
C GLY A 33 2.71 7.06 20.47
N ASP A 34 2.91 7.78 19.37
CA ASP A 34 1.81 8.24 18.51
C ASP A 34 1.17 7.08 17.74
N VAL A 35 0.24 6.39 18.40
CA VAL A 35 -0.54 5.27 17.85
C VAL A 35 -1.33 5.69 16.61
N ALA A 36 -1.81 6.93 16.54
CA ALA A 36 -2.64 7.40 15.43
C ALA A 36 -1.82 7.47 14.13
N ALA A 37 -0.58 7.97 14.21
CA ALA A 37 0.33 7.99 13.07
C ALA A 37 0.67 6.57 12.58
N VAL A 38 0.92 5.62 13.49
CA VAL A 38 1.20 4.22 13.13
C VAL A 38 -0.03 3.53 12.53
N ARG A 39 -1.24 3.78 13.05
CA ARG A 39 -2.48 3.24 12.47
C ARG A 39 -2.76 3.79 11.07
N ARG A 40 -2.53 5.09 10.86
CA ARG A 40 -2.64 5.69 9.52
C ARG A 40 -1.66 5.04 8.55
N LEU A 41 -0.42 4.81 8.97
CA LEU A 41 0.58 4.11 8.17
C LEU A 41 0.11 2.69 7.81
N ALA A 42 -0.36 1.90 8.79
CA ALA A 42 -0.89 0.57 8.55
C ALA A 42 -2.06 0.56 7.53
N GLY A 43 -3.00 1.50 7.68
CA GLY A 43 -4.13 1.66 6.75
C GLY A 43 -3.69 2.06 5.33
N SER A 44 -2.69 2.93 5.21
CA SER A 44 -2.14 3.36 3.93
C SER A 44 -1.42 2.21 3.20
N TYR A 45 -0.65 1.39 3.92
CA TYR A 45 -0.03 0.18 3.35
C TYR A 45 -1.08 -0.82 2.85
N HIS A 46 -2.15 -1.03 3.61
CA HIS A 46 -3.25 -1.89 3.18
C HIS A 46 -3.91 -1.37 1.90
N SER A 47 -4.20 -0.07 1.85
CA SER A 47 -4.82 0.57 0.68
C SER A 47 -3.94 0.48 -0.57
N LEU A 48 -2.62 0.67 -0.41
CA LEU A 48 -1.65 0.48 -1.49
C LEU A 48 -1.56 -0.99 -1.95
N ALA A 49 -1.62 -1.94 -1.01
CA ALA A 49 -1.67 -3.36 -1.33
C ALA A 49 -2.89 -3.73 -2.19
N GLU A 50 -4.08 -3.22 -1.84
CA GLU A 50 -5.29 -3.43 -2.65
C GLU A 50 -5.13 -2.84 -4.05
N ALA A 51 -4.58 -1.63 -4.17
CA ALA A 51 -4.34 -1.01 -5.48
C ALA A 51 -3.39 -1.85 -6.35
N TRP A 52 -2.35 -2.43 -5.76
CA TRP A 52 -1.47 -3.38 -6.46
C TRP A 52 -2.18 -4.66 -6.90
N ARG A 53 -3.11 -5.20 -6.09
CA ARG A 53 -3.91 -6.38 -6.51
C ARG A 53 -4.82 -6.08 -7.68
N VAL A 54 -5.39 -4.87 -7.74
CA VAL A 54 -6.18 -4.45 -8.89
C VAL A 54 -5.31 -4.40 -10.15
N LEU A 55 -4.08 -3.87 -10.05
CA LEU A 55 -3.14 -3.86 -11.18
C LEU A 55 -2.65 -5.26 -11.58
N SER A 56 -2.51 -6.20 -10.65
CA SER A 56 -2.11 -7.58 -10.98
C SER A 56 -3.20 -8.34 -11.75
N ALA A 57 -4.45 -7.95 -11.56
CA ALA A 57 -5.59 -8.47 -12.31
C ALA A 57 -5.75 -7.85 -13.72
N ASP A 58 -4.95 -6.85 -14.08
CA ASP A 58 -5.05 -6.17 -15.37
C ASP A 58 -4.50 -7.04 -16.51
N LEU A 59 -5.40 -7.75 -17.22
CA LEU A 59 -5.07 -8.63 -18.34
C LEU A 59 -4.50 -7.87 -19.56
N ALA A 60 -4.61 -6.54 -19.58
CA ALA A 60 -4.01 -5.71 -20.61
C ALA A 60 -2.49 -5.58 -20.42
N ALA A 61 -2.00 -5.75 -19.19
CA ALA A 61 -0.59 -5.67 -18.86
C ALA A 61 0.15 -7.00 -19.15
N PRO A 62 1.45 -6.94 -19.52
CA PRO A 62 2.28 -8.14 -19.66
C PRO A 62 2.33 -9.00 -18.39
N LEU A 63 2.51 -10.31 -18.54
CA LEU A 63 2.55 -11.26 -17.41
C LEU A 63 3.57 -10.87 -16.33
N TRP A 64 4.77 -10.42 -16.73
CA TRP A 64 5.80 -10.01 -15.79
C TRP A 64 5.36 -8.81 -14.92
N ALA A 65 4.61 -7.86 -15.49
CA ALA A 65 4.14 -6.67 -14.79
C ALA A 65 3.05 -7.04 -13.79
N ARG A 66 2.15 -7.94 -14.19
CA ARG A 66 1.12 -8.49 -13.31
C ARG A 66 1.72 -9.28 -12.14
N HIS A 67 2.77 -10.07 -12.42
CA HIS A 67 3.49 -10.80 -11.38
C HIS A 67 4.16 -9.85 -10.39
N ALA A 68 4.88 -8.84 -10.88
CA ALA A 68 5.50 -7.81 -10.02
C ALA A 68 4.46 -7.08 -9.15
N ALA A 69 3.30 -6.74 -9.72
CA ALA A 69 2.19 -6.15 -8.98
C ALA A 69 1.63 -7.09 -7.91
N SER A 70 1.52 -8.39 -8.19
CA SER A 70 1.10 -9.39 -7.20
C SER A 70 2.06 -9.49 -6.03
N VAL A 71 3.37 -9.54 -6.30
CA VAL A 71 4.40 -9.57 -5.27
C VAL A 71 4.37 -8.29 -4.43
N ALA A 72 4.27 -7.12 -5.07
CA ALA A 72 4.15 -5.85 -4.37
C ALA A 72 2.91 -5.81 -3.46
N ALA A 73 1.77 -6.32 -3.91
CA ALA A 73 0.56 -6.42 -3.10
C ALA A 73 0.78 -7.25 -1.83
N GLU A 74 1.45 -8.41 -1.93
CA GLU A 74 1.75 -9.27 -0.78
C GLU A 74 2.67 -8.56 0.21
N GLU A 75 3.75 -7.96 -0.28
CA GLU A 75 4.70 -7.21 0.55
C GLU A 75 4.04 -6.06 1.32
N PHE A 76 3.23 -5.24 0.64
CA PHE A 76 2.53 -4.14 1.30
C PHE A 76 1.44 -4.63 2.26
N HIS A 77 0.80 -5.76 1.98
CA HIS A 77 -0.15 -6.36 2.91
C HIS A 77 0.54 -6.86 4.18
N LEU A 78 1.71 -7.51 4.07
CA LEU A 78 2.51 -7.93 5.21
C LEU A 78 2.98 -6.73 6.04
N ARG A 79 3.44 -5.65 5.39
CA ARG A 79 3.79 -4.40 6.10
C ARG A 79 2.60 -3.78 6.83
N ALA A 80 1.41 -3.78 6.21
CA ALA A 80 0.20 -3.31 6.86
C ALA A 80 -0.13 -4.12 8.13
N HIS A 81 0.10 -5.43 8.09
CA HIS A 81 -0.08 -6.30 9.26
C HIS A 81 0.93 -5.98 10.37
N VAL A 82 2.21 -5.85 10.04
CA VAL A 82 3.28 -5.51 11.01
C VAL A 82 3.01 -4.17 11.69
N GLU A 83 2.67 -3.13 10.93
CA GLU A 83 2.40 -1.81 11.53
C GLU A 83 1.12 -1.82 12.39
N ARG A 84 0.14 -2.67 12.07
CA ARG A 84 -1.04 -2.88 12.92
C ARG A 84 -0.66 -3.51 14.25
N LEU A 85 0.14 -4.58 14.23
CA LEU A 85 0.65 -5.21 15.45
C LEU A 85 1.47 -4.23 16.29
N ARG A 86 2.31 -3.40 15.65
CA ARG A 86 3.06 -2.34 16.31
C ARG A 86 2.14 -1.32 16.98
N ALA A 87 1.08 -0.88 16.31
CA ALA A 87 0.11 0.05 16.88
C ALA A 87 -0.61 -0.54 18.12
N ASP A 88 -0.90 -1.84 18.09
CA ASP A 88 -1.55 -2.53 19.21
C ASP A 88 -0.58 -2.70 20.40
N ALA A 89 0.71 -2.93 20.14
CA ALA A 89 1.73 -3.04 21.18
C ALA A 89 1.98 -1.71 21.92
N ILE A 90 1.89 -0.56 21.25
CA ILE A 90 2.07 0.77 21.90
C ILE A 90 0.95 1.06 22.91
N ARG A 91 -0.20 0.42 22.78
CA ARG A 91 -1.35 0.62 23.69
C ARG A 91 -1.19 -0.10 25.04
N GLN A 92 -0.31 -1.09 25.12
CA GLN A 92 -0.04 -1.89 26.32
C GLN A 92 1.00 -1.20 27.21
#